data_AF-K6DZG6-F1
#
_entry.id   AF-K6DZG6-F1
#
_cell.length_a   1.000
_cell.length_b   1.000
_cell.length_c   1.000
_cell.angle_alpha   90.00
_cell.angle_beta   90.00
_cell.angle_gamma   90.00
#
_symmetry.space_group_name_H-M   'P 1'
#
loop_
_entity.id
_entity.type
_entity.pdbx_description
1 polymer ?
#
loop_
_entity_poly.entity_id
_entity_poly.type
_entity_poly.pdbx_seq_one_letter_code
_entity_poly.pdbx_strand_id
1 'polypeptide(L)'
;YDKAKGDIWTSQHAIELYQKQLDKLESTPLVTKDDYNQLVSDIEKAADKLQDELNIKGAKLMAELKSLADESNAVYHKADELLRIAQYDVYKDADCLVASNGTRITRAVEYKRADTVRSVYSFKYLGNTFLDDMNAQ
;
A
#
# COMPACT_ATOMS: atom_id res chain seq x y z
N TYR A 1 39.82 56.44 -24.90
CA TYR A 1 39.39 55.63 -26.05
C TYR A 1 40.02 54.23 -26.02
N ASP A 2 41.25 54.10 -25.52
CA ASP A 2 41.98 52.82 -25.53
C ASP A 2 41.58 51.80 -24.45
N LYS A 3 41.07 52.27 -23.30
CA LYS A 3 40.64 51.38 -22.20
C LYS A 3 39.41 50.55 -22.57
N ALA A 4 38.42 51.17 -23.22
CA ALA A 4 37.20 50.51 -23.69
C ALA A 4 37.47 49.47 -24.80
N LYS A 5 38.50 49.68 -25.64
CA LYS A 5 38.91 48.69 -26.66
C LYS A 5 39.61 47.47 -26.05
N GLY A 6 40.42 47.67 -25.01
CA GLY A 6 41.05 46.58 -24.25
C GLY A 6 40.03 45.71 -23.50
N ASP A 7 39.04 46.34 -22.86
CA ASP A 7 38.00 45.63 -22.10
C ASP A 7 37.07 44.81 -23.02
N ILE A 8 36.76 45.31 -24.24
CA ILE A 8 35.97 44.58 -25.24
C ILE A 8 36.76 43.39 -25.80
N TRP A 9 38.05 43.55 -26.10
CA TRP A 9 38.89 42.46 -26.63
C TRP A 9 39.05 41.33 -25.62
N THR A 10 39.22 41.66 -24.34
CA THR A 10 39.34 40.68 -23.25
C THR A 10 38.00 39.97 -22.97
N SER A 11 36.88 40.70 -23.09
CA SER A 11 35.54 40.15 -22.90
C SER A 11 35.12 39.24 -24.06
N GLN A 12 35.44 39.59 -25.30
CA GLN A 12 35.19 38.74 -26.47
C GLN A 12 36.04 37.46 -26.43
N HIS A 13 37.30 37.55 -25.97
CA HIS A 13 38.15 36.37 -25.78
C HIS A 13 37.63 35.46 -24.66
N ALA A 14 37.13 36.02 -23.57
CA ALA A 14 36.50 35.26 -22.49
C ALA A 14 35.21 34.58 -22.96
N ILE A 15 34.38 35.27 -23.74
CA ILE A 15 33.16 34.69 -24.33
C ILE A 15 33.53 33.56 -25.30
N GLU A 16 34.50 33.73 -26.19
CA GLU A 16 34.96 32.66 -27.08
C GLU A 16 35.58 31.47 -26.31
N LEU A 17 36.27 31.73 -25.20
CA LEU A 17 36.81 30.68 -24.34
C LEU A 17 35.69 29.89 -23.67
N TYR A 18 34.67 30.58 -23.12
CA TYR A 18 33.53 29.94 -22.48
C TYR A 18 32.61 29.24 -23.49
N GLN A 19 32.42 29.79 -24.69
CA GLN A 19 31.71 29.13 -25.79
C GLN A 19 32.46 27.85 -26.20
N LYS A 20 33.79 27.89 -26.33
CA LYS A 20 34.62 26.70 -26.61
C LYS A 20 34.63 25.69 -25.46
N GLN A 21 34.39 26.10 -24.22
CA GLN A 21 34.25 25.20 -23.07
C GLN A 21 32.86 24.56 -23.00
N LEU A 22 31.82 25.30 -23.41
CA LEU A 22 30.45 24.81 -23.54
C LEU A 22 30.28 23.87 -24.74
N ASP A 23 30.90 24.20 -25.88
CA ASP A 23 30.94 23.31 -27.07
C ASP A 23 31.82 22.07 -26.82
N LYS A 24 32.70 22.12 -25.80
CA LYS A 24 33.45 20.98 -25.25
C LYS A 24 32.74 20.21 -24.14
N LEU A 25 31.47 20.51 -23.82
CA LEU A 25 30.57 19.56 -23.15
C LEU A 25 30.19 18.39 -24.11
N GLU A 26 31.16 17.96 -24.91
CA GLU A 26 31.22 16.67 -25.56
C GLU A 26 31.42 15.60 -24.48
N SER A 27 30.43 14.72 -24.33
CA SER A 27 30.59 13.31 -23.91
C SER A 27 31.37 12.96 -22.62
N THR A 28 31.75 13.93 -21.79
CA THR A 28 32.63 13.70 -20.64
C THR A 28 31.80 13.73 -19.34
N PRO A 29 31.81 12.65 -18.53
CA PRO A 29 31.04 12.59 -17.29
C PRO A 29 31.40 13.72 -16.32
N LEU A 30 30.38 14.36 -15.74
CA LEU A 30 30.54 15.46 -14.77
C LEU A 30 31.12 15.00 -13.42
N VAL A 31 31.05 13.71 -13.13
CA VAL A 31 31.54 13.06 -11.92
C VAL A 31 32.24 11.76 -12.29
N THR A 32 33.11 11.25 -11.42
CA THR A 32 33.72 9.94 -11.64
C THR A 32 32.69 8.82 -11.50
N LYS A 33 32.99 7.63 -12.02
CA LYS A 33 32.10 6.46 -11.87
C LYS A 33 31.90 6.08 -10.40
N ASP A 34 32.94 6.27 -9.57
CA ASP A 34 32.87 5.97 -8.14
C ASP A 34 31.97 6.99 -7.40
N ASP A 35 32.10 8.28 -7.71
CA ASP A 35 31.21 9.33 -7.17
C ASP A 35 29.76 9.11 -7.60
N TYR A 36 29.55 8.71 -8.86
CA TYR A 36 28.23 8.35 -9.37
C TYR A 36 27.64 7.14 -8.61
N ASN A 37 28.41 6.07 -8.44
CA ASN A 37 27.94 4.88 -7.71
C ASN A 37 27.63 5.20 -6.24
N GLN A 38 28.43 6.08 -5.62
CA GLN A 38 28.17 6.52 -4.25
C GLN A 38 26.86 7.33 -4.17
N LEU A 39 26.64 8.26 -5.11
CA LEU A 39 25.38 9.00 -5.22
C LEU A 39 24.18 8.07 -5.39
N VAL A 40 24.29 7.05 -6.27
CA VAL A 40 23.23 6.04 -6.45
C VAL A 40 22.97 5.29 -5.15
N SER A 41 24.01 4.78 -4.48
CA SER A 41 23.89 4.09 -3.18
C SER A 41 23.22 4.96 -2.12
N ASP A 42 23.59 6.25 -2.05
CA ASP A 42 23.02 7.17 -1.05
C ASP A 42 21.56 7.49 -1.34
N ILE A 43 21.19 7.61 -2.62
CA ILE A 43 19.80 7.76 -3.06
C ILE A 43 18.98 6.50 -2.72
N GLU A 44 19.50 5.31 -3.02
CA GLU A 44 18.84 4.03 -2.72
C GLU A 44 18.60 3.88 -1.22
N LYS A 45 19.62 4.09 -0.38
CA LYS A 45 19.48 4.02 1.09
C LYS A 45 18.46 5.02 1.63
N ALA A 46 18.42 6.23 1.08
CA ALA A 46 17.44 7.23 1.49
C ALA A 46 16.02 6.82 1.08
N ALA A 47 15.85 6.28 -0.13
CA ALA A 47 14.57 5.77 -0.62
C ALA A 47 14.10 4.55 0.19
N ASP A 48 14.98 3.59 0.48
CA ASP A 48 14.69 2.41 1.29
C ASP A 48 14.18 2.81 2.68
N LYS A 49 14.85 3.75 3.34
CA LYS A 49 14.41 4.26 4.64
C LYS A 49 13.02 4.89 4.57
N LEU A 50 12.72 5.66 3.53
CA LEU A 50 11.39 6.25 3.35
C LEU A 50 10.33 5.18 3.07
N GLN A 51 10.68 4.12 2.34
CA GLN A 51 9.80 2.99 2.08
C GLN A 51 9.54 2.19 3.36
N ASP A 52 10.54 1.97 4.22
CA ASP A 52 10.35 1.32 5.51
C ASP A 52 9.36 2.08 6.40
N GLU A 53 9.47 3.41 6.44
CA GLU A 53 8.52 4.25 7.17
C GLU A 53 7.09 4.16 6.60
N LEU A 54 6.94 4.06 5.28
CA LEU A 54 5.64 3.86 4.64
C LEU A 54 5.08 2.46 4.90
N ASN A 55 5.93 1.44 4.85
CA ASN A 55 5.58 0.06 5.14
C ASN A 55 5.05 -0.07 6.57
N ILE A 56 5.73 0.50 7.57
CA ILE A 56 5.27 0.51 8.97
C ILE A 56 3.86 1.13 9.09
N LYS A 57 3.62 2.26 8.41
CA LYS A 57 2.29 2.91 8.39
C LYS A 57 1.25 2.02 7.71
N GLY A 58 1.61 1.40 6.60
CA GLY A 58 0.76 0.47 5.86
C GLY A 58 0.35 -0.74 6.71
N ALA A 59 1.30 -1.36 7.40
CA ALA A 59 1.07 -2.49 8.30
C ALA A 59 0.07 -2.13 9.41
N LYS A 60 0.21 -0.94 10.02
CA LYS A 60 -0.72 -0.47 11.05
C LYS A 60 -2.15 -0.32 10.52
N LEU A 61 -2.32 0.33 9.36
CA LEU A 61 -3.63 0.49 8.74
C LEU A 61 -4.27 -0.85 8.36
N MET A 62 -3.46 -1.81 7.89
CA MET A 62 -3.93 -3.16 7.60
C MET A 62 -4.36 -3.92 8.85
N ALA A 63 -3.64 -3.77 9.97
CA ALA A 63 -4.04 -4.35 11.25
C ALA A 63 -5.37 -3.74 11.76
N GLU A 64 -5.56 -2.43 11.62
CA GLU A 64 -6.82 -1.75 11.95
C GLU A 64 -7.98 -2.26 11.07
N LEU A 65 -7.74 -2.40 9.76
CA LEU A 65 -8.72 -2.95 8.84
C LEU A 65 -9.09 -4.41 9.18
N LYS A 66 -8.10 -5.21 9.60
CA LYS A 66 -8.33 -6.57 10.08
C LYS A 66 -9.23 -6.58 11.31
N SER A 67 -8.95 -5.72 12.30
CA SER A 67 -9.80 -5.62 13.50
C SER A 67 -11.25 -5.32 13.14
N LEU A 68 -11.47 -4.36 12.24
CA LEU A 68 -12.81 -4.02 11.75
C LEU A 68 -13.47 -5.18 10.98
N ALA A 69 -12.68 -5.97 10.24
CA ALA A 69 -13.18 -7.16 9.56
C ALA A 69 -13.60 -8.26 10.55
N ASP A 70 -12.86 -8.45 11.63
CA ASP A 70 -13.17 -9.40 12.71
C ASP A 70 -14.44 -8.96 13.47
N GLU A 71 -14.58 -7.67 13.78
CA GLU A 71 -15.80 -7.09 14.36
C GLU A 71 -17.01 -7.25 13.42
N SER A 72 -16.82 -6.96 12.12
CA SER A 72 -17.85 -7.16 11.09
C SER A 72 -18.28 -8.64 11.01
N ASN A 73 -17.35 -9.57 11.24
CA ASN A 73 -17.66 -10.99 11.32
C ASN A 73 -18.48 -11.34 12.57
N ALA A 74 -18.13 -10.76 13.73
CA ALA A 74 -18.87 -10.97 14.96
C ALA A 74 -20.33 -10.48 14.85
N VAL A 75 -20.57 -9.33 14.22
CA VAL A 75 -21.92 -8.82 13.94
C VAL A 75 -22.73 -9.83 13.12
N TYR A 76 -22.13 -10.39 12.07
CA TYR A 76 -22.78 -11.41 11.26
C TYR A 76 -23.19 -12.63 12.08
N HIS A 77 -22.27 -13.19 12.88
CA HIS A 77 -22.58 -14.34 13.72
C HIS A 77 -23.66 -14.03 14.75
N LYS A 78 -23.65 -12.82 15.32
CA LYS A 78 -24.67 -12.41 16.28
C LYS A 78 -26.04 -12.26 15.63
N ALA A 79 -26.11 -11.71 14.41
CA ALA A 79 -27.34 -11.60 13.65
C ALA A 79 -27.92 -12.99 13.33
N ASP A 80 -27.10 -13.92 12.84
CA ASP A 80 -27.52 -15.30 12.57
C ASP A 80 -28.02 -16.02 13.84
N GLU A 81 -27.33 -15.85 14.96
CA GLU A 81 -27.77 -16.40 16.25
C GLU A 81 -29.14 -15.85 16.64
N LEU A 82 -29.33 -14.53 16.56
CA LEU A 82 -30.59 -13.88 16.92
C LEU A 82 -31.73 -14.30 15.98
N LEU A 83 -31.48 -14.43 14.68
CA LEU A 83 -32.47 -14.91 13.71
C LEU A 83 -32.88 -16.35 14.01
N ARG A 84 -31.92 -17.21 14.38
CA ARG A 84 -32.20 -18.59 14.81
C ARG A 84 -33.07 -18.64 16.07
N ILE A 85 -32.75 -17.83 17.09
CA ILE A 85 -33.54 -17.73 18.32
C ILE A 85 -34.95 -17.22 17.99
N ALA A 86 -35.06 -16.17 17.17
CA ALA A 86 -36.34 -15.62 16.76
C ALA A 86 -37.20 -16.68 16.05
N GLN A 87 -36.63 -17.47 15.15
CA GLN A 87 -37.36 -18.49 14.39
C GLN A 87 -37.80 -19.67 15.28
N TYR A 88 -36.88 -20.30 16.02
CA TYR A 88 -37.18 -21.58 16.70
C TYR A 88 -37.60 -21.41 18.16
N ASP A 89 -37.11 -20.38 18.84
CA ASP A 89 -37.37 -20.20 20.28
C ASP A 89 -38.50 -19.20 20.54
N VAL A 90 -38.67 -18.19 19.69
CA VAL A 90 -39.74 -17.19 19.84
C VAL A 90 -40.96 -17.56 19.00
N TYR A 91 -40.81 -17.64 17.67
CA TYR A 91 -41.91 -17.96 16.75
C TYR A 91 -42.33 -19.44 16.83
N LYS A 92 -41.44 -20.31 17.32
CA LYS A 92 -41.66 -21.77 17.41
C LYS A 92 -41.96 -22.39 16.04
N ASP A 93 -41.20 -22.00 15.02
CA ASP A 93 -41.34 -22.56 13.68
C ASP A 93 -41.31 -24.10 13.71
N ALA A 94 -42.41 -24.72 13.29
CA ALA A 94 -42.63 -26.16 13.38
C ALA A 94 -41.97 -26.94 12.23
N ASP A 95 -41.51 -26.25 11.18
CA ASP A 95 -40.90 -26.84 9.97
C ASP A 95 -39.40 -27.18 10.19
N CYS A 96 -39.09 -27.86 11.30
CA CYS A 96 -37.80 -28.50 11.51
C CYS A 96 -37.90 -30.00 11.20
N LEU A 97 -37.28 -30.44 10.10
CA LEU A 97 -37.16 -31.86 9.76
C LEU A 97 -36.15 -32.49 10.72
N VAL A 98 -36.59 -33.33 11.66
CA VAL A 98 -35.67 -34.12 12.49
C VAL A 98 -35.26 -35.36 11.70
N ALA A 99 -34.01 -35.42 11.26
CA ALA A 99 -33.43 -36.62 10.66
C ALA A 99 -33.41 -37.77 11.67
N SER A 100 -33.36 -39.01 11.17
CA SER A 100 -33.41 -40.24 11.98
C SER A 100 -32.28 -40.39 13.01
N ASN A 101 -31.19 -39.63 12.85
CA ASN A 101 -30.08 -39.53 13.80
C ASN A 101 -30.27 -38.40 14.84
N GLY A 102 -31.44 -37.75 14.89
CA GLY A 102 -31.75 -36.62 15.77
C GLY A 102 -31.29 -35.24 15.25
N THR A 103 -30.65 -35.17 14.07
CA THR A 103 -30.22 -33.90 13.49
C THR A 103 -31.42 -33.11 12.98
N ARG A 104 -31.59 -31.87 13.46
CA ARG A 104 -32.63 -30.96 12.97
C ARG A 104 -32.17 -30.30 11.67
N ILE A 105 -32.77 -30.67 10.55
CA ILE A 105 -32.67 -30.02 9.25
C ILE A 105 -33.70 -28.90 9.23
N THR A 106 -33.24 -27.67 9.17
CA THR A 106 -34.11 -26.50 9.18
C THR A 106 -33.74 -25.55 8.04
N ARG A 107 -34.72 -24.84 7.46
CA ARG A 107 -34.45 -23.68 6.61
C ARG A 107 -34.25 -22.48 7.52
N ALA A 108 -33.05 -22.36 8.09
CA ALA A 108 -32.70 -21.24 8.93
C ALA A 108 -32.80 -19.92 8.15
N VAL A 109 -33.45 -18.92 8.73
CA VAL A 109 -33.36 -17.55 8.23
C VAL A 109 -31.93 -17.07 8.49
N GLU A 110 -31.20 -16.83 7.42
CA GLU A 110 -29.81 -16.36 7.48
C GLU A 110 -29.73 -14.85 7.23
N TYR A 111 -28.80 -14.20 7.91
CA TYR A 111 -28.49 -12.80 7.66
C TYR A 111 -27.79 -12.64 6.31
N LYS A 112 -28.55 -12.17 5.32
CA LYS A 112 -28.02 -11.83 3.99
C LYS A 112 -27.42 -10.44 4.02
N ARG A 113 -26.09 -10.36 4.01
CA ARG A 113 -25.33 -9.12 3.92
C ARG A 113 -24.99 -8.77 2.47
N ALA A 114 -25.12 -7.49 2.13
CA ALA A 114 -24.45 -6.89 0.98
C ALA A 114 -23.25 -6.07 1.51
N ASP A 115 -22.08 -6.22 0.89
CA ASP A 115 -20.88 -5.38 1.06
C ASP A 115 -20.45 -5.07 2.51
N THR A 116 -19.65 -5.96 3.11
CA THR A 116 -19.10 -5.73 4.47
C THR A 116 -17.58 -5.55 4.48
N VAL A 117 -17.05 -4.91 5.53
CA VAL A 117 -15.60 -4.78 5.74
C VAL A 117 -14.92 -6.15 5.75
N ARG A 118 -15.57 -7.17 6.36
CA ARG A 118 -15.12 -8.58 6.26
C ARG A 118 -14.95 -9.02 4.81
N SER A 119 -15.93 -8.77 3.94
CA SER A 119 -15.87 -9.18 2.54
C SER A 119 -14.73 -8.49 1.77
N VAL A 120 -14.52 -7.19 2.03
CA VAL A 120 -13.42 -6.43 1.42
C VAL A 120 -12.07 -6.98 1.88
N TYR A 121 -11.89 -7.16 3.19
CA TYR A 121 -10.64 -7.69 3.76
C TYR A 121 -10.34 -9.12 3.26
N SER A 122 -11.31 -10.03 3.31
CA SER A 122 -11.11 -11.43 2.93
C SER A 122 -10.89 -11.65 1.42
N PHE A 123 -11.57 -10.91 0.54
CA PHE A 123 -11.48 -11.17 -0.90
C PHE A 123 -10.44 -10.30 -1.63
N LYS A 124 -10.08 -9.13 -1.09
CA LYS A 124 -9.11 -8.23 -1.75
C LYS A 124 -7.74 -8.19 -1.08
N TYR A 125 -7.63 -8.50 0.21
CA TYR A 125 -6.38 -8.34 0.96
C TYR A 125 -5.76 -9.64 1.45
N LEU A 126 -6.55 -10.62 1.91
CA LEU A 126 -6.03 -11.97 2.25
C LEU A 126 -5.52 -12.78 1.03
N GLY A 127 -5.80 -12.32 -0.19
CA GLY A 127 -5.18 -12.83 -1.41
C GLY A 127 -3.82 -12.18 -1.74
N ASN A 128 -3.39 -11.17 -0.99
CA ASN A 128 -2.14 -10.45 -1.20
C ASN A 128 -1.20 -10.69 0.00
N THR A 129 0.02 -11.16 -0.29
CA THR A 129 1.05 -11.57 0.68
C THR A 129 1.64 -10.42 1.49
N PHE A 130 1.23 -9.17 1.25
CA PHE A 130 1.85 -7.98 1.83
C PHE A 130 1.99 -8.03 3.36
N LEU A 131 0.96 -8.49 4.09
CA LEU A 131 1.05 -8.62 5.56
C LEU A 131 1.96 -9.77 6.01
N ASP A 132 2.02 -10.86 5.24
CA ASP A 132 2.89 -12.00 5.55
C ASP A 132 4.35 -11.63 5.26
N ASP A 133 4.61 -10.92 4.17
CA ASP A 133 5.93 -10.42 3.76
C ASP A 133 6.46 -9.37 4.74
N MET A 134 5.57 -8.54 5.30
CA MET A 134 5.92 -7.51 6.29
C MET A 134 6.16 -8.04 7.71
N ASN A 135 5.56 -9.17 8.09
CA ASN A 135 5.74 -9.78 9.42
C ASN A 135 6.84 -10.86 9.44
N ALA A 136 7.45 -11.18 8.30
CA ALA A 136 8.51 -12.18 8.17
C ALA A 136 9.94 -11.65 8.40
N GLN A 137 10.09 -10.37 8.78
CA GLN A 137 11.35 -9.74 9.18
C GLN A 137 11.46 -9.65 10.71
#